data_AF-A0A4U8UZL5-F1
#
_entry.id   AF-A0A4U8UZL5-F1
#
_cell.length_a   1.000
_cell.length_b   1.000
_cell.length_c   1.000
_cell.angle_alpha   90.00
_cell.angle_beta   90.00
_cell.angle_gamma   90.00
#
_symmetry.space_group_name_H-M   'P 1'
#
loop_
_entity.id
_entity.type
_entity.pdbx_description
1 polymer ?
#
loop_
_entity_poly.entity_id
_entity_poly.type
_entity_poly.pdbx_seq_one_letter_code
_entity_poly.pdbx_strand_id
1 'polypeptide(L)' 'MDTTEPPFSEARFTEVSSEASNFIKKIGYNPKTVAFVPISGFNGNMLEASSNMLCFKGWAVERKEGSASG' A
#
# COMPACT_ATOMS: atom_id res chain seq x y z
N MET A 1 0.88 1.43 -10.49
CA MET A 1 -0.43 0.70 -10.44
C MET A 1 -1.15 0.71 -11.78
N ASP A 2 -0.79 1.59 -12.70
CA ASP A 2 -1.45 1.78 -14.01
C ASP A 2 -1.20 0.63 -14.97
N THR A 3 -0.09 -0.09 -14.77
CA THR A 3 0.36 -1.20 -15.60
C THR A 3 -0.07 -2.56 -15.07
N THR A 4 -0.92 -2.61 -14.03
CA THR A 4 -1.52 -3.89 -13.62
C THR A 4 -2.53 -4.33 -14.68
N GLU A 5 -2.87 -5.61 -14.69
CA GLU A 5 -3.92 -6.15 -15.56
C GLU A 5 -5.07 -6.69 -14.69
N PRO A 6 -6.26 -6.06 -14.70
CA PRO A 6 -6.58 -4.75 -15.30
C PRO A 6 -5.87 -3.58 -14.58
N PRO A 7 -5.78 -2.38 -15.20
CA PRO A 7 -5.17 -1.20 -14.57
C PRO A 7 -5.82 -0.88 -13.21
N PHE A 8 -5.02 -0.48 -12.23
CA PHE A 8 -5.46 -0.20 -10.85
C PHE A 8 -6.11 -1.40 -10.14
N SER A 9 -5.66 -2.62 -10.44
CA SER A 9 -6.20 -3.86 -9.84
C SER A 9 -5.94 -3.94 -8.34
N GLU A 10 -7.03 -3.88 -7.55
CA GLU A 10 -7.02 -4.08 -6.10
C GLU A 10 -6.50 -5.47 -5.71
N ALA A 11 -6.88 -6.50 -6.49
CA ALA A 11 -6.42 -7.86 -6.25
C ALA A 11 -4.90 -7.96 -6.34
N ARG A 12 -4.30 -7.32 -7.35
CA ARG A 12 -2.85 -7.31 -7.53
C ARG A 12 -2.14 -6.53 -6.41
N PHE A 13 -2.72 -5.42 -5.98
CA PHE A 13 -2.20 -4.69 -4.81
C PHE A 13 -2.24 -5.54 -3.54
N THR A 14 -3.37 -6.20 -3.27
CA THR A 14 -3.56 -7.05 -2.08
C THR A 14 -2.56 -8.20 -2.06
N GLU A 15 -2.38 -8.88 -3.20
CA GLU A 15 -1.39 -9.96 -3.36
C GLU A 15 0.04 -9.46 -3.03
N VAL A 16 0.48 -8.40 -3.68
CA VAL A 16 1.84 -7.85 -3.50
C VAL A 16 2.04 -7.33 -2.07
N SER A 17 1.05 -6.66 -1.49
CA SER A 17 1.14 -6.16 -0.11
C SER A 17 1.26 -7.29 0.91
N SER A 18 0.57 -8.42 0.67
CA SER A 18 0.64 -9.62 1.49
C SER A 18 2.01 -10.30 1.38
N GLU A 19 2.52 -10.49 0.16
CA GLU A 19 3.84 -11.06 -0.07
C GLU A 19 4.95 -10.21 0.54
N ALA A 20 4.90 -8.88 0.32
CA ALA A 20 5.86 -7.96 0.90
C ALA A 20 5.80 -7.94 2.43
N SER A 21 4.59 -7.95 3.02
CA SER A 21 4.39 -8.07 4.48
C SER A 21 5.02 -9.35 5.03
N ASN A 22 4.83 -10.47 4.35
CA ASN A 22 5.44 -11.75 4.74
C ASN A 22 6.96 -11.71 4.62
N PHE A 23 7.49 -11.07 3.58
CA PHE A 23 8.92 -10.93 3.37
C PHE A 23 9.58 -10.07 4.46
N ILE A 24 9.04 -8.87 4.74
CA ILE A 24 9.58 -7.97 5.77
C ILE A 24 9.49 -8.59 7.17
N LYS A 25 8.45 -9.40 7.43
CA LYS A 25 8.33 -10.18 8.67
C LYS A 25 9.46 -11.20 8.82
N LYS A 26 9.81 -11.91 7.74
CA LYS A 26 10.88 -12.92 7.75
C LYS A 26 12.26 -12.32 8.04
N ILE A 27 12.53 -11.12 7.55
CA ILE A 27 13.80 -10.42 7.79
C ILE A 27 13.83 -9.70 9.16
N GLY A 28 12.73 -9.72 9.93
CA GLY A 28 12.68 -9.25 11.32
C GLY A 28 11.97 -7.90 11.55
N TYR A 29 11.37 -7.29 10.53
CA TYR A 29 10.56 -6.08 10.71
C TYR A 29 9.12 -6.43 11.09
N ASN A 30 8.43 -5.51 11.79
CA ASN A 30 7.01 -5.63 12.09
C ASN A 30 6.18 -5.06 10.92
N PRO A 31 5.42 -5.87 10.17
CA PRO A 31 4.64 -5.39 9.02
C PRO A 31 3.62 -4.31 9.39
N LYS A 32 3.10 -4.33 10.62
CA LYS A 32 2.16 -3.32 11.10
C LYS A 32 2.74 -1.91 11.18
N THR A 33 4.07 -1.78 11.17
CA THR A 33 4.75 -0.47 11.22
C THR A 33 4.94 0.14 9.82
N VAL A 34 4.61 -0.60 8.76
CA VAL A 34 4.87 -0.26 7.37
C VAL A 34 3.56 0.00 6.64
N ALA A 35 3.45 1.18 6.02
CA ALA A 35 2.31 1.53 5.18
C ALA A 35 2.55 1.01 3.76
N PHE A 36 1.59 0.29 3.20
CA PHE A 36 1.57 -0.05 1.78
C PHE A 36 0.63 0.92 1.07
N VAL A 37 1.17 1.72 0.18
CA VAL A 37 0.43 2.73 -0.57
C VAL A 37 0.52 2.41 -2.06
N PRO A 38 -0.60 2.15 -2.76
CA PRO A 38 -0.59 1.94 -4.19
C PRO A 38 -0.26 3.27 -4.87
N ILE A 39 0.78 3.33 -5.71
CA ILE A 39 1.16 4.57 -6.41
C ILE A 39 1.20 4.40 -7.92
N SER A 40 1.10 5.53 -8.62
CA SER A 40 1.34 5.69 -10.05
C SER A 40 2.37 6.79 -10.28
N GLY A 41 3.52 6.44 -10.83
CA GLY A 41 4.55 7.44 -11.18
C GLY A 41 4.09 8.42 -12.26
N PHE A 42 3.13 8.02 -13.11
CA PHE A 42 2.70 8.78 -14.28
C PHE A 42 1.35 9.49 -14.08
N ASN A 43 0.42 8.86 -13.35
CA ASN A 43 -0.95 9.32 -13.11
C ASN A 43 -1.22 9.68 -11.63
N GLY A 44 -0.20 9.73 -10.76
CA GLY A 44 -0.30 10.30 -9.42
C GLY A 44 -0.55 9.30 -8.27
N ASN A 45 -1.28 9.73 -7.24
CA ASN A 45 -1.33 9.13 -5.89
C ASN A 45 -0.06 9.32 -5.03
N MET A 46 0.80 10.27 -5.40
CA MET A 46 2.01 10.60 -4.63
C MET A 46 1.80 11.72 -3.61
N LEU A 47 0.98 12.73 -3.95
CA LEU A 47 0.72 13.90 -3.11
C LEU A 47 -0.77 14.07 -2.78
N GLU A 48 -1.64 13.67 -3.70
CA GLU A 48 -3.09 13.73 -3.55
C GLU A 48 -3.70 12.37 -3.90
N ALA A 49 -4.80 12.03 -3.23
CA ALA A 49 -5.52 10.79 -3.46
C ALA A 49 -6.00 10.71 -4.92
N SER A 50 -5.66 9.64 -5.61
CA SER A 50 -6.08 9.41 -6.99
C SER A 50 -7.52 8.91 -7.05
N SER A 51 -8.34 9.54 -7.89
CA SER A 51 -9.69 9.07 -8.23
C SER A 51 -9.72 7.70 -8.92
N ASN A 52 -8.58 7.23 -9.45
CA ASN A 52 -8.47 5.93 -10.12
C ASN A 52 -8.30 4.77 -9.12
N MET A 53 -7.99 5.07 -7.86
CA MET A 53 -7.77 4.06 -6.81
C MET A 53 -8.91 4.07 -5.79
N LEU A 54 -10.16 4.02 -6.28
CA LEU A 54 -11.36 4.08 -5.43
C LEU A 54 -11.42 2.98 -4.35
N CYS A 55 -10.76 1.84 -4.59
CA CYS A 55 -10.71 0.73 -3.66
C CYS A 55 -9.71 0.94 -2.50
N PHE A 56 -8.75 1.86 -2.64
CA PHE A 56 -7.79 2.14 -1.58
C PHE A 56 -8.37 3.20 -0.63
N LYS A 57 -8.76 2.76 0.58
CA LYS A 57 -9.38 3.63 1.60
C LYS A 57 -8.38 4.27 2.57
N GLY A 58 -7.09 4.09 2.32
CA GLY A 58 -6.01 4.58 3.18
C GLY A 58 -5.17 3.47 3.79
N TRP A 59 -4.16 3.87 4.54
CA TRP A 59 -3.23 3.02 5.26
C TRP A 59 -3.27 3.33 6.76
N ALA A 60 -2.90 2.34 7.56
CA ALA A 60 -2.72 2.49 9.00
C ALA A 60 -1.44 1.79 9.42
N VAL A 61 -0.67 2.44 10.29
CA VAL A 61 0.53 1.87 10.91
C VAL A 61 0.46 1.99 12.42
N GLU A 62 0.90 0.95 13.10
CA GLU A 62 1.04 0.88 14.56
C GLU A 62 2.52 0.92 14.91
N ARG A 63 2.97 1.95 15.63
CA ARG A 63 4.34 2.06 16.15
C ARG A 63 4.30 2.14 17.66
N LYS A 64 5.42 1.82 18.32
CA LYS A 64 5.54 1.94 19.78
C LYS A 64 5.26 3.36 20.29
N GLU A 65 5.55 4.35 19.45
CA GLU A 65 5.43 5.78 19.75
C GLU A 65 4.04 6.36 19.41
N GLY A 66 3.17 5.55 18.79
CA GLY A 66 1.83 5.96 18.37
C GLY A 66 1.41 5.35 17.04
N SER A 67 0.10 5.31 16.80
CA SER A 67 -0.48 4.89 15.52
C SER A 67 -0.67 6.09 14.59
N ALA A 68 -0.50 5.87 13.28
CA ALA A 68 -0.73 6.88 12.25
C ALA A 68 -1.56 6.29 11.11
N SER A 69 -2.33 7.13 10.43
CA SER A 69 -3.16 6.74 9.27
C SER A 69 -3.20 7.86 8.23
N GLY A 70 -3.49 7.51 6.98
CA GLY A 70 -3.65 8.46 5.87
C GLY A 70 -4.06 7.77 4.59
#